data_AF-A0A952HKX4-F1
#
_entry.id   AF-A0A952HKX4-F1
#
_cell.length_a   1.000
_cell.length_b   1.000
_cell.length_c   1.000
_cell.angle_alpha   90.00
_cell.angle_beta   90.00
_cell.angle_gamma   90.00
#
_symmetry.space_group_name_H-M   'P 1'
#
loop_
_entity.id
_entity.type
_entity.pdbx_description
1 polymer ?
#
loop_
_entity_poly.entity_id
_entity_poly.type
_entity_poly.pdbx_seq_one_letter_code
_entity_poly.pdbx_strand_id
1 'polypeptide(L)'
;EVTQALHDLHDAGTDIITVTQYLRPTPRHLPVARWVRPEEFTEIKDEAEQIGFLGVLAGPLVRSSYRAGRLWARSMMAKGRDIPADLQHLADAELGFAQAVS
;
A
#
# COMPACT_ATOMS: atom_id res chain seq x y z
N GLU A 1 -17.20 -5.12 2.78
CA GLU A 1 -16.39 -5.92 1.83
C GLU A 1 -14.91 -5.58 1.93
N VAL A 2 -14.48 -4.33 1.71
CA VAL A 2 -13.05 -3.94 1.76
C VAL A 2 -12.39 -4.30 3.11
N THR A 3 -12.98 -3.89 4.23
CA THR A 3 -12.54 -4.26 5.59
C THR A 3 -12.32 -5.77 5.77
N GLN A 4 -13.30 -6.58 5.36
CA GLN A 4 -13.18 -8.03 5.49
C GLN A 4 -12.00 -8.56 4.67
N ALA A 5 -11.83 -8.07 3.44
CA ALA A 5 -10.70 -8.45 2.61
C ALA A 5 -9.34 -8.02 3.21
N LEU A 6 -9.27 -6.88 3.91
CA LEU A 6 -8.06 -6.48 4.64
C LEU A 6 -7.71 -7.49 5.74
N HIS A 7 -8.70 -7.89 6.55
CA HIS A 7 -8.52 -8.91 7.57
C HIS A 7 -8.09 -10.25 6.96
N ASP A 8 -8.79 -10.73 5.93
CA ASP A 8 -8.48 -12.02 5.29
C ASP A 8 -7.05 -12.04 4.72
N LEU A 9 -6.60 -10.94 4.11
CA LEU A 9 -5.24 -10.81 3.58
C LEU A 9 -4.19 -10.78 4.69
N HIS A 10 -4.46 -10.05 5.77
CA HIS A 10 -3.58 -10.00 6.92
C HIS A 10 -3.44 -11.37 7.59
N ASP A 11 -4.56 -12.06 7.83
CA ASP A 11 -4.59 -13.40 8.43
C ASP A 11 -3.88 -14.45 7.57
N ALA A 12 -3.86 -14.25 6.25
CA ALA A 12 -3.05 -15.05 5.32
C ALA A 12 -1.53 -14.75 5.37
N GLY A 13 -1.09 -13.81 6.21
CA GLY A 13 0.32 -13.45 6.40
C GLY A 13 0.84 -12.35 5.47
N THR A 14 -0.05 -11.54 4.90
CA THR A 14 0.34 -10.43 4.02
C THR A 14 0.93 -9.27 4.83
N ASP A 15 2.17 -8.89 4.49
CA ASP A 15 2.87 -7.79 5.20
C ASP A 15 2.58 -6.41 4.62
N ILE A 16 2.40 -6.34 3.30
CA ILE A 16 2.36 -5.08 2.55
C ILE A 16 1.11 -5.08 1.69
N ILE A 17 0.37 -3.97 1.73
CA ILE A 17 -0.84 -3.80 0.95
C ILE A 17 -0.85 -2.46 0.20
N THR A 18 -1.34 -2.51 -1.03
CA THR A 18 -1.58 -1.32 -1.86
C THR A 18 -3.04 -1.26 -2.26
N VAL A 19 -3.70 -0.14 -1.98
CA VAL A 19 -5.11 0.11 -2.35
C VAL A 19 -5.16 1.23 -3.39
N THR A 20 -5.83 0.98 -4.51
CA THR A 20 -5.82 1.89 -5.67
C THR A 20 -7.17 2.00 -6.36
N GLN A 21 -7.35 3.08 -7.12
CA GLN A 21 -8.53 3.24 -7.98
C GLN A 21 -8.41 2.35 -9.21
N TYR A 22 -9.45 1.58 -9.47
CA TYR A 22 -9.59 0.93 -10.77
C TYR A 22 -9.79 1.98 -11.86
N LEU A 23 -8.85 2.01 -12.81
CA LEU A 23 -8.94 2.81 -14.02
C LEU A 23 -9.24 1.87 -15.18
N ARG A 24 -10.41 2.05 -15.77
CA ARG A 24 -10.85 1.27 -16.93
C ARG A 24 -9.91 1.55 -18.11
N PRO A 25 -9.15 0.55 -18.62
CA PRO A 25 -8.18 0.80 -19.69
C PRO A 25 -8.83 1.07 -21.04
N THR A 26 -9.91 0.35 -21.37
CA THR A 26 -10.66 0.52 -22.62
C THR A 26 -12.15 0.27 -22.42
N PRO A 27 -13.03 0.70 -23.35
CA PRO A 27 -14.47 0.44 -23.28
C PRO A 27 -14.88 -1.04 -23.30
N ARG A 28 -13.95 -1.97 -23.54
CA ARG A 28 -14.23 -3.42 -23.46
C ARG A 28 -14.09 -3.99 -22.04
N HIS A 29 -13.43 -3.26 -21.15
CA HIS A 29 -13.25 -3.66 -19.76
C HIS A 29 -14.46 -3.27 -18.92
N LEU A 30 -14.56 -3.86 -17.73
CA LEU A 30 -15.59 -3.53 -16.74
C LEU A 30 -15.69 -2.01 -16.55
N PRO A 31 -16.89 -1.42 -16.57
CA PRO A 31 -17.06 0.00 -16.29
C PRO A 31 -16.64 0.31 -14.86
N VAL A 32 -16.17 1.53 -14.63
CA VAL A 32 -15.91 2.01 -13.28
C VAL A 32 -17.25 2.14 -12.57
N ALA A 33 -17.48 1.33 -11.54
CA ALA A 33 -18.70 1.38 -10.74
C ALA A 33 -18.74 2.60 -9.80
N ARG A 34 -17.56 2.99 -9.28
CA ARG A 34 -17.40 4.08 -8.31
C ARG A 34 -16.02 4.72 -8.44
N TRP A 35 -15.98 6.04 -8.27
CA TRP A 35 -14.76 6.81 -8.00
C TRP A 35 -14.64 7.00 -6.49
N VAL A 36 -13.60 6.42 -5.91
CA VAL A 36 -13.33 6.49 -4.46
C VAL A 36 -12.79 7.88 -4.14
N ARG A 37 -13.33 8.52 -3.09
CA ARG A 37 -12.84 9.84 -2.67
C ARG A 37 -11.47 9.75 -2.00
N PRO A 38 -10.64 10.81 -2.08
CA PRO A 38 -9.35 10.86 -1.40
C PRO A 38 -9.42 10.48 0.09
N GLU A 39 -10.44 10.94 0.80
CA GLU A 39 -10.60 10.70 2.24
C GLU A 39 -10.86 9.22 2.55
N GLU A 40 -11.59 8.52 1.69
CA GLU A 40 -11.85 7.09 1.85
C GLU A 40 -10.56 6.26 1.70
N PHE A 41 -9.60 6.71 0.88
CA PHE A 41 -8.28 6.06 0.82
C PHE A 41 -7.51 6.24 2.13
N THR A 42 -7.62 7.40 2.76
CA THR A 42 -7.01 7.67 4.08
C THR A 42 -7.66 6.78 5.15
N GLU A 43 -8.98 6.67 5.18
CA GLU A 43 -9.70 5.79 6.11
C GLU A 43 -9.25 4.32 5.95
N ILE A 44 -9.20 3.82 4.72
CA ILE A 44 -8.73 2.45 4.43
C ILE A 44 -7.26 2.27 4.83
N LYS A 45 -6.43 3.29 4.64
CA LYS A 45 -5.02 3.27 5.03
C LYS A 45 -4.89 3.11 6.55
N ASP A 46 -5.60 3.96 7.29
CA ASP A 46 -5.54 3.97 8.75
C ASP A 46 -6.09 2.66 9.33
N GLU A 47 -7.16 2.12 8.74
CA GLU A 47 -7.69 0.80 9.08
C GLU A 47 -6.68 -0.32 8.84
N ALA A 48 -6.01 -0.36 7.68
CA ALA A 48 -4.97 -1.36 7.40
C ALA A 48 -3.77 -1.23 8.36
N GLU A 49 -3.37 0.00 8.71
CA GLU A 49 -2.33 0.23 9.71
C GLU A 49 -2.76 -0.26 11.10
N GLN A 50 -4.03 -0.08 11.49
CA GLN A 50 -4.58 -0.61 12.74
C GLN A 50 -4.66 -2.14 12.77
N ILE A 51 -4.95 -2.79 11.63
CA ILE A 51 -4.97 -4.24 11.51
C ILE A 51 -3.57 -4.85 11.73
N GLY A 52 -2.51 -4.14 11.32
CA GLY A 52 -1.12 -4.55 11.57
C GLY A 52 -0.26 -4.73 10.31
N PHE A 53 -0.72 -4.28 9.14
CA PHE A 53 0.11 -4.29 7.93
C PHE A 53 1.39 -3.47 8.13
N LEU A 54 2.54 -4.06 7.78
CA LEU A 54 3.87 -3.45 7.94
C LEU A 54 4.17 -2.38 6.88
N GLY A 55 3.44 -2.38 5.77
CA GLY A 55 3.53 -1.37 4.73
C GLY A 55 2.20 -1.14 4.04
N VAL A 56 1.69 0.09 4.11
CA VAL A 56 0.42 0.47 3.50
C VAL A 56 0.62 1.63 2.54
N LEU A 57 0.09 1.51 1.31
CA LEU A 57 -0.11 2.63 0.41
C LEU A 57 -1.54 2.64 -0.10
N ALA A 58 -2.25 3.74 0.09
CA ALA A 58 -3.59 3.92 -0.44
C ALA A 58 -3.67 5.25 -1.21
N GLY A 59 -4.31 5.22 -2.37
CA GLY A 59 -4.57 6.43 -3.14
C GLY A 59 -4.94 6.14 -4.60
N PRO A 60 -5.57 7.10 -5.29
CA PRO A 60 -6.12 6.89 -6.63
C PRO A 60 -5.06 6.54 -7.69
N LEU A 61 -3.83 7.02 -7.52
CA LEU A 61 -2.73 6.79 -8.46
C LEU A 61 -1.69 5.77 -7.97
N VAL A 62 -1.93 5.13 -6.82
CA VAL A 62 -1.04 4.08 -6.31
C VAL A 62 -0.99 2.92 -7.29
N ARG A 63 0.18 2.29 -7.42
CA ARG A 63 0.39 1.07 -8.20
C ARG A 63 1.19 0.10 -7.35
N SER A 64 1.08 -1.20 -7.64
CA SER A 64 1.75 -2.25 -6.87
C SER A 64 3.27 -2.08 -6.79
N SER A 65 3.90 -1.61 -7.86
CA SER A 65 5.35 -1.36 -7.90
C SER A 65 5.75 0.01 -7.32
N TYR A 66 4.79 0.92 -7.10
CA TYR A 66 5.09 2.26 -6.64
C TYR A 66 5.68 2.21 -5.24
N ARG A 67 6.96 2.62 -5.11
CA ARG A 67 7.73 2.61 -3.86
C ARG A 67 7.86 1.22 -3.21
N ALA A 68 7.75 0.14 -3.98
CA ALA A 68 7.83 -1.24 -3.49
C ALA A 68 9.13 -1.54 -2.70
N GLY A 69 10.29 -1.08 -3.18
CA GLY A 69 11.57 -1.30 -2.50
C GLY A 69 11.61 -0.72 -1.07
N ARG A 70 10.97 0.44 -0.86
CA ARG A 70 10.89 1.09 0.47
C ARG A 70 9.91 0.35 1.39
N LEU A 71 8.76 -0.07 0.88
CA LEU A 71 7.80 -0.88 1.63
C LEU A 71 8.42 -2.21 2.07
N TRP A 72 9.17 -2.84 1.17
CA TRP A 72 9.93 -4.05 1.48
C TRP A 72 10.96 -3.80 2.58
N ALA A 73 11.80 -2.77 2.45
CA ALA A 73 12.82 -2.43 3.46
C ALA A 73 12.18 -2.21 4.84
N ARG A 74 11.07 -1.47 4.90
CA ARG A 74 10.30 -1.27 6.15
C ARG A 74 9.78 -2.58 6.74
N SER A 75 9.20 -3.46 5.92
CA SER A 75 8.72 -4.77 6.36
C SER A 75 9.86 -5.63 6.91
N MET A 76 11.02 -5.62 6.24
CA MET A 76 12.22 -6.33 6.73
C MET A 76 12.67 -5.82 8.10
N MET A 77 12.77 -4.50 8.27
CA MET A 77 13.13 -3.88 9.55
C MET A 77 12.13 -4.20 10.64
N ALA A 78 10.82 -4.08 10.36
CA ALA A 78 9.77 -4.38 11.33
C ALA A 78 9.75 -5.85 11.76
N LYS A 79 10.20 -6.77 10.87
CA LYS A 79 10.38 -8.19 11.18
C LYS A 79 11.73 -8.52 11.83
N GLY A 80 12.58 -7.52 12.09
CA GLY A 80 13.93 -7.74 12.62
C GLY A 80 14.85 -8.52 11.69
N ARG A 81 14.63 -8.43 10.37
CA ARG A 81 15.45 -9.08 9.35
C ARG A 81 16.47 -8.10 8.79
N ASP A 82 17.66 -8.63 8.49
CA ASP A 82 18.73 -7.83 7.88
C ASP A 82 18.39 -7.41 6.44
N ILE A 83 18.75 -6.18 6.11
CA ILE A 83 18.74 -5.67 4.74
C ILE A 83 20.15 -5.86 4.16
N PRO A 84 20.31 -6.47 2.98
CA PRO A 84 21.60 -6.57 2.31
C PRO A 84 22.25 -5.20 2.10
N ALA A 85 23.57 -5.13 2.24
CA ALA A 85 24.31 -3.86 2.22
C ALA A 85 24.11 -3.07 0.90
N ASP A 86 23.97 -3.77 -0.23
CA ASP A 86 23.69 -3.18 -1.55
C ASP A 86 22.28 -2.57 -1.64
N LEU A 87 21.34 -3.04 -0.81
CA LEU A 87 19.95 -2.57 -0.75
C LEU A 87 19.69 -1.60 0.41
N GLN A 88 20.70 -1.26 1.22
CA GLN A 88 20.53 -0.40 2.40
C GLN A 88 19.93 0.96 2.06
N HIS A 89 20.23 1.50 0.87
CA HIS A 89 19.69 2.76 0.35
C HIS A 89 18.14 2.77 0.22
N LEU A 90 17.49 1.60 0.21
CA LEU A 90 16.02 1.50 0.21
C LEU A 90 15.41 1.79 1.59
N ALA A 91 16.20 1.70 2.66
CA ALA A 91 15.77 1.97 4.03
C ALA A 91 15.83 3.45 4.42
N ASP A 92 16.53 4.29 3.65
CA ASP A 92 16.77 5.70 4.00
C ASP A 92 15.50 6.56 3.95
N ALA A 93 15.12 7.10 5.11
CA ALA A 93 13.89 7.85 5.33
C ALA A 93 13.92 9.31 4.82
N GLU A 94 15.09 9.87 4.50
CA GLU A 94 15.25 11.29 4.11
C GLU A 94 14.67 11.66 2.73
N LEU A 95 14.36 10.68 1.88
CA LEU A 95 13.59 10.90 0.65
C LEU A 95 12.10 10.97 1.02
N GLY A 96 11.71 12.15 1.51
CA GLY A 96 10.42 12.46 2.14
C GLY A 96 9.18 11.99 1.36
N PHE A 97 8.15 11.67 2.14
CA PHE A 97 6.82 11.33 1.65
C PHE A 97 6.12 12.60 1.14
N ALA A 98 6.14 12.85 -0.17
CA ALA A 98 4.97 13.50 -0.75
C ALA A 98 3.80 12.52 -0.56
N GLN A 99 2.84 12.91 0.28
CA GLN A 99 1.65 12.12 0.62
C GLN A 99 0.97 11.72 -0.69
N ALA A 100 0.63 10.44 -0.84
CA ALA A 100 -0.15 9.96 -1.99
C ALA A 100 -1.60 10.50 -2.00
N VAL A 101 -1.95 11.25 -0.96
CA VAL A 101 -3.20 11.97 -0.78
C VAL A 101 -2.84 13.31 -0.13
N SER A 102 -2.95 14.40 -0.88
CA SER A 102 -2.95 15.77 -0.38
C SER A 102 -4.38 16.24 -0.19
#